data_AF-A0A2I0TUF3-F1
#
_entry.id   AF-A0A2I0TUF3-F1
#
_cell.length_a   1.000
_cell.length_b   1.000
_cell.length_c   1.000
_cell.angle_alpha   90.00
_cell.angle_beta   90.00
_cell.angle_gamma   90.00
#
_symmetry.space_group_name_H-M   'P 1'
#
loop_
_entity.id
_entity.type
_entity.pdbx_description
1 polymer ?
#
loop_
_entity_poly.entity_id
_entity_poly.type
_entity_poly.pdbx_seq_one_letter_code
_entity_poly.pdbx_strand_id
1 'polypeptide(L)'
;MEDDAPVIYGLEFQARALTPQTAETDAIRFLVGTQSLRYDNQIHIIDFDDENNIINKNVLLHQVGEIWHISTSPADKGVLATCYNKTSDSKVMTCAAVWRMPKELESGSHESPDDSSSNTQTLELLCHLDNTAHGNMAW
;
A
#
# COMPACT_ATOMS: atom_id res chain seq x y z
N MET A 1 -19.07 -16.03 -24.49
CA MET A 1 -18.03 -15.10 -24.02
C MET A 1 -16.71 -15.79 -24.31
N GLU A 2 -15.84 -15.18 -25.09
CA GLU A 2 -14.43 -15.56 -25.04
C GLU A 2 -13.97 -15.25 -23.61
N ASP A 3 -13.38 -16.22 -22.93
CA ASP A 3 -12.73 -15.97 -21.64
C ASP A 3 -11.46 -15.17 -21.95
N ASP A 4 -11.46 -13.88 -21.59
CA ASP A 4 -10.26 -13.06 -21.70
C ASP A 4 -9.13 -13.69 -20.88
N ALA A 5 -7.90 -13.61 -21.42
CA ALA A 5 -6.73 -14.16 -20.74
C ALA A 5 -6.52 -13.45 -19.39
N PRO A 6 -6.13 -14.18 -18.33
CA PRO A 6 -5.90 -13.58 -17.02
C PRO A 6 -4.73 -12.59 -17.07
N VAL A 7 -4.90 -11.42 -16.47
CA VAL A 7 -3.81 -10.45 -16.27
C VAL A 7 -3.13 -10.73 -14.94
N ILE A 8 -1.80 -10.86 -14.97
CA ILE A 8 -1.02 -11.29 -13.82
C ILE A 8 -0.06 -10.17 -13.45
N TYR A 9 -0.17 -9.70 -12.20
CA TYR A 9 0.81 -8.83 -11.59
C TYR A 9 1.66 -9.61 -10.57
N GLY A 10 2.96 -9.74 -10.85
CA GLY A 10 3.92 -10.39 -9.96
C GLY A 10 4.57 -9.42 -8.99
N LEU A 11 4.74 -9.85 -7.74
CA LEU A 11 5.41 -9.09 -6.69
C LEU A 11 6.84 -9.61 -6.50
N GLU A 12 7.77 -8.69 -6.28
CA GLU A 12 9.18 -8.99 -6.01
C GLU A 12 9.38 -9.52 -4.58
N PHE A 13 8.58 -9.01 -3.64
CA PHE A 13 8.61 -9.37 -2.23
C PHE A 13 7.34 -10.09 -1.81
N GLN A 14 7.44 -10.90 -0.76
CA GLN A 14 6.27 -11.50 -0.14
C GLN A 14 5.31 -10.39 0.32
N ALA A 15 4.03 -10.54 -0.01
CA ALA A 15 2.97 -9.66 0.45
C ALA A 15 2.07 -10.36 1.46
N ARG A 16 1.42 -9.55 2.31
CA ARG A 16 0.49 -10.02 3.33
C ARG A 16 -0.83 -9.29 3.31
N ALA A 17 -0.83 -7.99 3.00
CA ALA A 17 -2.04 -7.18 2.98
C ALA A 17 -2.46 -6.92 1.53
N LEU A 18 -3.76 -7.07 1.25
CA LEU A 18 -4.42 -6.67 0.01
C LEU A 18 -5.75 -6.02 0.40
N THR A 19 -6.01 -4.81 -0.07
CA THR A 19 -7.24 -4.07 0.25
C THR A 19 -7.67 -3.19 -0.92
N PRO A 20 -8.98 -3.04 -1.21
CA PRO A 20 -9.44 -2.03 -2.16
C PRO A 20 -9.19 -0.61 -1.62
N GLN A 21 -9.09 0.38 -2.51
CA GLN A 21 -9.14 1.79 -2.11
C GLN A 21 -10.59 2.25 -2.02
N THR A 22 -11.21 2.16 -0.84
CA THR A 22 -12.67 2.31 -0.68
C THR A 22 -13.24 3.64 -1.16
N ALA A 23 -12.50 4.74 -0.99
CA ALA A 23 -12.92 6.06 -1.46
C ALA A 23 -12.66 6.29 -2.97
N GLU A 24 -12.02 5.34 -3.68
CA GLU A 24 -11.91 5.38 -5.13
C GLU A 24 -13.12 4.65 -5.73
N THR A 25 -14.00 5.42 -6.37
CA THR A 25 -15.26 4.93 -6.94
C THR A 25 -15.24 4.86 -8.46
N ASP A 26 -14.23 5.47 -9.08
CA ASP A 26 -14.19 5.67 -10.53
C ASP A 26 -13.19 4.72 -11.21
N ALA A 27 -12.37 4.00 -10.43
CA ALA A 27 -11.37 3.04 -10.92
C ALA A 27 -11.31 1.77 -10.06
N ILE A 28 -10.92 0.65 -10.68
CA ILE A 28 -10.65 -0.61 -9.96
C ILE A 28 -9.23 -0.54 -9.41
N ARG A 29 -9.11 -0.12 -8.14
CA ARG A 29 -7.81 0.06 -7.49
C ARG A 29 -7.63 -0.72 -6.20
N PHE A 30 -6.48 -1.37 -6.09
CA PHE A 30 -6.09 -2.14 -4.91
C PHE A 30 -4.73 -1.69 -4.36
N LEU A 31 -4.55 -1.81 -3.05
CA LEU A 31 -3.28 -1.63 -2.37
C LEU A 31 -2.77 -2.97 -1.88
N VAL A 32 -1.50 -3.25 -2.13
CA VAL A 32 -0.80 -4.45 -1.66
C VAL A 32 0.39 -4.07 -0.80
N GLY A 33 0.43 -4.56 0.44
CA GLY A 33 1.54 -4.33 1.39
C GLY A 33 2.51 -5.50 1.44
N THR A 34 3.80 -5.21 1.29
CA THR A 34 4.87 -6.21 1.41
C THR A 34 5.26 -6.46 2.87
N GLN A 35 5.86 -7.63 3.10
CA GLN A 35 6.32 -8.09 4.40
C GLN A 35 7.76 -8.63 4.30
N SER A 36 8.72 -7.81 4.71
CA SER A 36 10.15 -8.09 4.70
C SER A 36 10.83 -7.56 5.97
N LEU A 37 11.65 -8.41 6.59
CA LEU A 37 12.57 -8.03 7.67
C LEU A 37 13.93 -7.55 7.14
N ARG A 38 14.20 -7.71 5.85
CA ARG A 38 15.53 -7.48 5.24
C ARG A 38 15.60 -6.24 4.36
N TYR A 39 14.47 -5.85 3.79
CA TYR A 39 14.36 -4.77 2.82
C TYR A 39 13.27 -3.81 3.27
N ASP A 40 13.36 -2.55 2.84
CA ASP A 40 12.28 -1.59 3.02
C ASP A 40 10.99 -2.16 2.43
N ASN A 41 9.90 -2.07 3.20
CA ASN A 41 8.60 -2.53 2.76
C ASN A 41 7.98 -1.52 1.81
N GLN A 42 6.97 -1.97 1.08
CA GLN A 42 6.38 -1.25 -0.04
C GLN A 42 4.87 -1.42 -0.03
N ILE A 43 4.17 -0.38 -0.45
CA ILE A 43 2.75 -0.43 -0.82
C ILE A 43 2.67 -0.29 -2.34
N HIS A 44 2.21 -1.34 -2.99
CA HIS A 44 1.91 -1.33 -4.42
C HIS A 44 0.47 -0.86 -4.60
N ILE A 45 0.28 0.20 -5.37
CA ILE A 45 -1.03 0.65 -5.82
C ILE A 45 -1.22 0.09 -7.22
N ILE A 46 -2.26 -0.74 -7.36
CA ILE A 46 -2.55 -1.49 -8.58
C ILE A 46 -3.85 -0.92 -9.15
N ASP A 47 -3.76 -0.38 -10.35
CA ASP A 47 -4.90 0.06 -11.16
C ASP A 47 -5.18 -1.00 -12.22
N PHE A 48 -6.38 -1.56 -12.18
CA PHE A 48 -6.86 -2.49 -13.20
C PHE A 48 -7.82 -1.77 -14.14
N ASP A 49 -7.45 -1.75 -15.42
CA ASP A 49 -8.27 -1.29 -16.53
C ASP A 49 -8.96 -2.52 -17.13
N ASP A 50 -10.26 -2.66 -16.85
CA ASP A 50 -11.07 -3.79 -17.29
C ASP A 50 -11.48 -3.71 -18.76
N GLU A 51 -11.47 -2.51 -19.36
CA GLU A 51 -11.75 -2.31 -20.78
C GLU A 51 -10.58 -2.80 -21.65
N ASN A 52 -9.34 -2.47 -21.25
CA ASN A 52 -8.13 -2.83 -22.00
C ASN A 52 -7.45 -4.10 -21.47
N ASN A 53 -7.89 -4.63 -20.34
CA ASN A 53 -7.28 -5.77 -19.65
C ASN A 53 -5.80 -5.51 -19.33
N ILE A 54 -5.50 -4.32 -18.76
CA ILE A 54 -4.14 -3.86 -18.43
C ILE A 54 -4.06 -3.55 -16.94
N ILE A 55 -2.90 -3.85 -16.33
CA ILE A 55 -2.57 -3.42 -14.97
C ILE A 55 -1.51 -2.33 -15.02
N ASN A 56 -1.81 -1.18 -14.41
CA ASN A 56 -0.84 -0.14 -14.09
C ASN A 56 -0.45 -0.23 -12.61
N LYS A 57 0.77 0.20 -12.27
CA LYS A 57 1.29 0.11 -10.90
C LYS A 57 2.02 1.38 -10.48
N ASN A 58 1.87 1.71 -9.21
CA ASN A 58 2.72 2.66 -8.50
C ASN A 58 3.24 2.01 -7.21
N VAL A 59 4.43 2.41 -6.74
CA VAL A 59 5.05 1.82 -5.55
C VAL A 59 5.44 2.92 -4.57
N LEU A 60 4.88 2.82 -3.36
CA LEU A 60 5.19 3.70 -2.24
C LEU A 60 6.09 2.97 -1.23
N LEU A 61 7.14 3.64 -0.76
CA LEU A 61 7.99 3.12 0.31
C LEU A 61 7.28 3.18 1.66
N HIS A 62 7.43 2.11 2.44
CA HIS A 62 7.00 1.97 3.83
C HIS A 62 8.21 1.58 4.68
N GLN A 63 9.04 2.58 5.00
CA GLN A 63 10.34 2.38 5.66
C GLN A 63 10.23 2.16 7.18
N VAL A 64 9.02 2.12 7.72
CA VAL A 64 8.79 2.06 9.17
C VAL A 64 8.56 0.65 9.69
N GLY A 65 8.38 -0.35 8.82
CA GLY A 65 8.32 -1.75 9.23
C GLY A 65 7.59 -2.68 8.25
N GLU A 66 7.47 -3.95 8.63
CA GLU A 66 6.69 -4.95 7.90
C GLU A 66 5.21 -4.60 7.92
N ILE A 67 4.53 -4.66 6.78
CA ILE A 67 3.09 -4.31 6.71
C ILE A 67 2.26 -5.55 7.07
N TRP A 68 1.47 -5.42 8.13
CA TRP A 68 0.56 -6.48 8.59
C TRP A 68 -0.88 -6.26 8.14
N HIS A 69 -1.29 -5.01 8.04
CA HIS A 69 -2.63 -4.65 7.59
C HIS A 69 -2.63 -3.26 6.95
N ILE A 70 -3.48 -3.06 5.95
CA ILE A 70 -3.75 -1.76 5.34
C ILE A 70 -5.26 -1.54 5.42
N SER A 71 -5.66 -0.36 5.90
CA SER A 71 -7.04 0.11 5.84
C SER A 71 -7.06 1.42 5.07
N THR A 72 -7.83 1.48 3.99
CA THR A 72 -8.01 2.71 3.22
C THR A 72 -9.14 3.54 3.83
N SER A 73 -9.03 4.87 3.76
CA SER A 73 -10.09 5.74 4.23
C SER A 73 -11.31 5.61 3.30
N PRO A 74 -12.53 5.50 3.84
CA PRO A 74 -13.74 5.48 3.05
C PRO A 74 -14.18 6.88 2.57
N ALA A 75 -13.54 7.95 3.05
CA ALA A 75 -13.93 9.35 2.77
C ALA A 75 -12.86 10.17 2.03
N ASP A 76 -11.61 9.72 2.00
CA ASP A 76 -10.49 10.42 1.36
C ASP A 76 -9.55 9.38 0.74
N LYS A 77 -9.51 9.29 -0.59
CA LYS A 77 -8.67 8.32 -1.27
C LYS A 77 -7.18 8.52 -1.00
N GLY A 78 -6.74 9.74 -0.70
CA GLY A 78 -5.36 10.03 -0.35
C GLY A 78 -4.95 9.52 1.03
N VAL A 79 -5.86 8.96 1.84
CA VAL A 79 -5.58 8.58 3.23
C VAL A 79 -5.69 7.08 3.45
N LEU A 80 -4.70 6.52 4.13
CA LEU A 80 -4.70 5.13 4.58
C LEU A 80 -4.12 5.00 5.99
N ALA A 81 -4.44 3.91 6.65
CA ALA A 81 -3.78 3.46 7.87
C ALA A 81 -3.05 2.15 7.62
N THR A 82 -1.92 1.96 8.29
CA THR A 82 -1.19 0.69 8.29
C THR A 82 -0.97 0.20 9.71
N CYS A 83 -1.17 -1.09 9.96
CA CYS A 83 -0.57 -1.77 11.11
C CYS A 83 0.74 -2.42 10.64
N TYR A 84 1.82 -2.19 11.37
CA TYR A 84 3.14 -2.65 10.98
C TYR A 84 3.99 -3.08 12.17
N ASN A 85 4.89 -4.02 11.93
CA ASN A 85 5.86 -4.44 12.92
C ASN A 85 7.21 -3.81 12.63
N LYS A 86 7.82 -3.20 13.64
CA LYS A 86 9.18 -2.67 13.57
C LYS A 86 10.08 -3.37 14.59
N THR A 87 11.32 -3.61 14.22
CA THR A 87 12.32 -4.19 15.11
C THR A 87 13.17 -3.08 15.74
N SER A 88 13.30 -3.11 17.06
CA SER A 88 14.14 -2.19 17.83
C SER A 88 14.67 -2.93 19.05
N ASP A 89 15.98 -2.86 19.31
CA ASP A 89 16.64 -3.50 20.45
C ASP A 89 16.28 -4.99 20.63
N SER A 90 16.27 -5.75 19.53
CA SER A 90 15.90 -7.17 19.48
C SER A 90 14.45 -7.49 19.92
N LYS A 91 13.58 -6.47 19.99
CA LYS A 91 12.15 -6.63 20.23
C LYS A 91 11.37 -6.27 18.96
N VAL A 92 10.29 -7.00 18.73
CA VAL A 92 9.29 -6.67 17.72
C VAL A 92 8.23 -5.79 18.37
N MET A 93 7.97 -4.62 17.79
CA MET A 93 6.93 -3.70 18.25
C MET A 93 5.86 -3.55 17.18
N THR A 94 4.62 -3.86 17.54
CA THR A 94 3.45 -3.60 16.71
C THR A 94 3.05 -2.14 16.85
N CYS A 95 3.01 -1.46 15.71
CA CYS A 95 2.69 -0.04 15.58
C CYS A 95 1.51 0.12 14.61
N ALA A 96 0.83 1.25 14.71
CA ALA A 96 -0.11 1.67 13.68
C ALA A 96 0.00 3.17 13.44
N ALA A 97 -0.27 3.59 12.21
CA ALA A 97 -0.17 4.98 11.80
C ALA A 97 -1.12 5.28 10.65
N VAL A 98 -1.52 6.54 10.55
CA VAL A 98 -2.31 7.10 9.45
C VAL A 98 -1.38 7.93 8.57
N TRP A 99 -1.56 7.80 7.27
CA TRP A 99 -0.68 8.33 6.24
C TRP A 99 -1.47 9.06 5.17
N ARG A 100 -0.80 10.00 4.52
CA ARG A 100 -1.26 10.64 3.28
C ARG A 100 -0.39 10.18 2.11
N MET A 101 -1.05 9.79 1.02
CA MET A 101 -0.41 9.49 -0.25
C MET A 101 0.05 10.78 -0.95
N PRO A 102 1.09 10.70 -1.79
CA PRO A 102 1.44 11.78 -2.72
C PRO A 102 0.25 12.17 -3.60
N LYS A 103 0.06 13.47 -3.82
CA LYS A 103 -1.08 14.02 -4.57
C LYS A 103 -1.10 13.58 -6.04
N GLU A 104 0.07 13.26 -6.58
CA GLU A 104 0.22 12.81 -7.97
C GLU A 104 -0.50 11.47 -8.19
N LEU A 105 -0.58 10.63 -7.16
CA LEU A 105 -1.24 9.32 -7.22
C LEU A 105 -2.75 9.37 -6.98
N GLU A 106 -3.26 10.49 -6.44
CA GLU A 106 -4.71 10.69 -6.27
C GLU A 106 -5.42 10.84 -7.62
N SER A 107 -4.71 11.25 -8.67
CA SER A 107 -5.33 11.69 -9.94
C SER A 107 -5.63 10.57 -10.93
N GLY A 108 -5.16 9.34 -10.69
CA GLY A 108 -5.33 8.23 -11.64
C GLY A 108 -4.79 8.53 -13.05
N SER A 109 -3.90 9.52 -13.17
CA SER A 109 -3.43 10.02 -14.46
C SER A 109 -2.63 8.95 -15.17
N HIS A 110 -3.23 8.41 -16.24
CA HIS A 110 -2.60 7.64 -17.30
C HIS A 110 -1.54 8.49 -18.01
N GLU A 111 -0.38 8.67 -17.38
CA GLU A 111 0.82 8.99 -18.12
C GLU A 111 1.60 7.68 -18.26
N SER A 112 1.77 7.22 -19.50
CA SER A 112 2.53 6.02 -19.84
C SER A 112 3.85 6.00 -19.06
N PRO A 113 4.27 4.85 -18.52
CA PRO A 113 5.50 4.79 -17.75
C PRO A 113 6.67 5.11 -18.69
N ASP A 114 7.26 6.28 -18.52
CA ASP A 114 8.63 6.48 -18.96
C ASP A 114 9.49 5.65 -18.00
N ASP A 115 10.01 4.53 -18.50
CA ASP A 115 10.72 3.46 -17.77
C ASP A 115 12.03 3.92 -17.07
N SER A 116 12.25 5.24 -17.00
CA SER A 116 13.51 5.87 -16.63
C SER A 116 13.47 6.73 -15.35
N SER A 117 12.33 6.82 -14.65
CA SER A 117 12.31 7.46 -13.32
C SER A 117 11.37 6.75 -12.35
N SER A 118 11.89 5.74 -11.65
CA SER A 118 11.30 5.26 -10.40
C SER A 118 11.45 6.36 -9.34
N ASN A 119 10.60 7.38 -9.40
CA ASN A 119 10.46 8.32 -8.30
C ASN A 119 9.97 7.51 -7.10
N THR A 120 10.89 7.19 -6.20
CA THR A 120 10.63 6.47 -4.96
C THR A 120 9.85 7.40 -4.06
N GLN A 121 8.53 7.30 -4.15
CA GLN A 121 7.63 8.12 -3.36
C GLN A 121 7.43 7.48 -1.98
N THR A 122 7.34 8.33 -0.96
CA THR A 122 7.11 7.91 0.43
C THR A 122 5.78 8.43 0.92
N LEU A 123 5.23 7.76 1.92
CA LEU A 123 4.02 8.19 2.62
C LEU A 123 4.32 9.37 3.55
N GLU A 124 3.45 10.37 3.57
CA GLU A 124 3.49 11.42 4.57
C GLU A 124 2.79 10.93 5.85
N LEU A 125 3.48 10.97 6.98
CA LEU A 125 2.90 10.59 8.27
C LEU A 125 1.92 11.68 8.75
N LEU A 126 0.64 11.32 8.94
CA LEU A 126 -0.36 12.21 9.53
C LEU A 126 -0.39 12.08 11.05
N CYS A 127 -0.48 10.85 11.57
CA CYS A 127 -0.39 10.58 13.01
C CYS A 127 -0.06 9.11 13.31
N HIS A 128 0.50 8.87 14.50
CA HIS A 128 0.57 7.52 15.06
C HIS A 128 -0.72 7.19 15.81
N LEU A 129 -1.17 5.94 15.67
CA LEU A 129 -2.24 5.38 16.48
C LEU A 129 -1.59 4.78 17.72
N ASP A 130 -1.75 5.48 18.85
CA ASP A 130 -1.11 5.08 20.10
C ASP A 130 -1.78 3.83 20.69
N ASN A 131 -0.95 2.87 21.10
CA ASN A 131 -1.37 1.63 21.77
C ASN A 131 -0.93 1.58 23.24
N THR A 132 -0.31 2.65 23.76
CA THR A 132 0.22 2.68 25.14
C THR A 132 -0.86 2.50 26.22
N ALA A 133 -2.12 2.85 25.92
CA ALA A 133 -3.25 2.65 26.83
C ALA A 133 -3.81 1.21 26.83
N HIS A 134 -3.49 0.39 25.83
CA HIS A 134 -4.06 -0.95 25.63
C HIS A 134 -2.98 -2.04 25.59
N GLY A 135 -1.96 -1.88 26.44
CA GLY A 135 -0.81 -2.76 26.53
C GLY A 135 -1.19 -4.25 26.59
N ASN A 136 -0.66 -4.98 25.60
CA ASN A 136 -0.38 -6.40 25.64
C ASN A 136 -1.57 -7.36 25.45
N MET A 137 -2.16 -7.40 24.25
CA MET A 137 -2.69 -8.67 23.75
C MET A 137 -1.57 -9.36 23.00
N ALA A 138 -0.96 -10.36 23.65
CA ALA A 138 -0.13 -11.33 22.96
C ALA A 138 -1.02 -12.06 21.93
N TRP A 139 -0.68 -11.91 20.65
CA TRP A 139 -1.21 -12.73 19.56
C TRP A 139 -0.14 -13.72 19.12
#